data_AF-A0A963JDN2-F1
#
_entry.id   AF-A0A963JDN2-F1
#
_cell.length_a   1.000
_cell.length_b   1.000
_cell.length_c   1.000
_cell.angle_alpha   90.00
_cell.angle_beta   90.00
_cell.angle_gamma   90.00
#
_symmetry.space_group_name_H-M   'P 1'
#
loop_
_entity.id
_entity.type
_entity.pdbx_description
1 polymer ?
#
loop_
_entity_poly.entity_id
_entity_poly.type
_entity_poly.pdbx_seq_one_letter_code
_entity_poly.pdbx_strand_id
1 'polypeptide(L)'
;GDKAGITRYGHAYVPLDEALTRVVVDFSGRPGLHMQVPFKAAMIGGFDTQLAYEFFQGFVNHAGVTLHIDNLRGENAHHQCETVFKAFARALRMALTPDPRSAGQIPSTKGAL
;
A
#
# COMPACT_ATOMS: atom_id res chain seq x y z
N GLY A 1 4.94 8.82 -14.17
CA GLY A 1 6.07 8.88 -15.10
C GLY A 1 6.27 7.53 -15.73
N ASP A 2 7.36 7.36 -16.46
CA ASP A 2 7.75 6.10 -17.13
C ASP A 2 8.23 4.99 -16.16
N LYS A 3 8.34 5.29 -14.86
CA LYS A 3 8.80 4.37 -13.80
C LYS A 3 10.25 3.93 -13.98
N ALA A 4 11.04 4.65 -14.76
CA ALA A 4 12.46 4.39 -14.90
C ALA A 4 13.20 4.75 -13.61
N GLY A 5 14.13 3.88 -13.20
CA GLY A 5 15.07 4.15 -12.11
C GLY A 5 14.49 4.15 -10.69
N ILE A 6 13.25 3.70 -10.47
CA ILE A 6 12.70 3.52 -9.13
C ILE A 6 12.93 2.09 -8.62
N THR A 7 12.90 1.90 -7.30
CA THR A 7 12.96 0.57 -6.67
C THR A 7 11.78 -0.33 -7.07
N ARG A 8 10.67 0.25 -7.55
CA ARG A 8 9.42 -0.39 -8.01
C ARG A 8 8.62 -1.10 -6.94
N TYR A 9 9.28 -1.86 -6.08
CA TYR A 9 8.68 -2.58 -4.98
C TYR A 9 8.92 -1.85 -3.66
N GLY A 10 7.93 -1.87 -2.80
CA GLY A 10 8.06 -1.34 -1.45
C GLY A 10 7.23 -2.15 -0.47
N HIS A 11 7.71 -2.23 0.76
CA HIS A 11 6.96 -2.85 1.84
C HIS A 11 7.21 -2.14 3.15
N ALA A 12 6.24 -2.23 4.05
CA ALA A 12 6.40 -1.74 5.42
C ALA A 12 5.52 -2.51 6.38
N TYR A 13 6.00 -2.67 7.60
CA TYR A 13 5.22 -3.05 8.76
C TYR A 13 5.14 -1.84 9.68
N VAL A 14 3.94 -1.48 10.12
CA VAL A 14 3.75 -0.36 11.03
C VAL A 14 2.80 -0.76 12.15
N PRO A 15 3.25 -0.66 13.42
CA PRO A 15 2.38 -0.79 14.56
C PRO A 15 1.73 0.54 14.94
N LEU A 16 0.64 0.45 15.69
CA LEU A 16 0.11 1.50 16.55
C LEU A 16 -0.58 0.78 17.71
N ASP A 17 -0.01 0.91 18.90
CA ASP A 17 -0.40 0.15 20.09
C ASP A 17 -0.57 -1.35 19.79
N GLU A 18 -1.77 -1.90 19.94
CA GLU A 18 -2.07 -3.31 19.71
C GLU A 18 -2.21 -3.70 18.24
N ALA A 19 -2.36 -2.72 17.35
CA ALA A 19 -2.52 -2.95 15.91
C ALA A 19 -1.16 -3.07 15.21
N LEU A 20 -1.07 -3.98 14.22
CA LEU A 20 0.09 -4.12 13.34
C LEU A 20 -0.38 -4.41 11.92
N THR A 21 0.04 -3.58 10.98
CA THR A 21 -0.30 -3.74 9.56
C THR A 21 0.95 -3.91 8.70
N ARG A 22 0.87 -4.82 7.74
CA ARG A 22 1.82 -4.97 6.64
C ARG A 22 1.20 -4.40 5.37
N VAL A 23 1.97 -3.61 4.62
CA VAL A 23 1.63 -3.22 3.25
C VAL A 23 2.77 -3.55 2.31
N VAL A 24 2.45 -4.07 1.12
CA VAL A 24 3.37 -4.35 0.02
C VAL A 24 2.81 -3.75 -1.26
N VAL A 25 3.62 -3.02 -2.01
CA VAL A 25 3.24 -2.40 -3.28
C VAL A 25 4.24 -2.76 -4.38
N ASP A 26 3.71 -3.03 -5.58
CA ASP A 26 4.45 -3.16 -6.84
C ASP A 26 3.90 -2.15 -7.85
N PHE A 27 4.75 -1.23 -8.33
CA PHE A 27 4.43 -0.33 -9.46
C PHE A 27 4.41 -1.08 -10.80
N SER A 28 3.52 -2.06 -10.88
CA SER A 28 3.52 -3.13 -11.86
C SER A 28 2.91 -2.77 -13.21
N GLY A 29 2.18 -1.65 -13.29
CA GLY A 29 1.31 -1.32 -14.43
C GLY A 29 -0.02 -2.08 -14.40
N ARG A 30 -0.27 -2.93 -13.40
CA ARG A 30 -1.45 -3.79 -13.30
C ARG A 30 -2.23 -3.45 -12.03
N PRO A 31 -3.47 -2.93 -12.15
CA PRO A 31 -4.29 -2.65 -10.98
C PRO A 31 -4.66 -3.96 -10.29
N GLY A 32 -4.42 -4.03 -8.98
CA GLY A 32 -4.84 -5.16 -8.16
C GLY A 32 -4.79 -4.81 -6.67
N LEU A 33 -5.91 -4.99 -5.98
CA LEU A 33 -6.03 -4.79 -4.53
C LEU A 33 -6.29 -6.12 -3.84
N HIS A 34 -5.46 -6.45 -2.86
CA HIS A 34 -5.67 -7.55 -1.93
C HIS A 34 -5.64 -6.98 -0.51
N MET A 35 -6.80 -6.74 0.08
CA MET A 35 -6.93 -6.09 1.38
C MET A 35 -7.62 -7.03 2.37
N GLN A 36 -6.92 -7.36 3.46
CA GLN A 36 -7.43 -8.10 4.59
C GLN A 36 -7.26 -7.27 5.87
N VAL A 37 -8.29 -6.49 6.18
CA VAL A 37 -8.35 -5.67 7.39
C VAL A 37 -9.67 -5.97 8.11
N PRO A 38 -9.67 -6.83 9.15
CA PRO A 38 -10.88 -7.18 9.88
C PRO A 38 -11.24 -6.05 10.85
N PHE A 39 -11.75 -4.94 10.32
CA PHE A 39 -12.15 -3.78 11.12
C PHE A 39 -13.12 -4.19 12.24
N LYS A 40 -12.79 -3.82 13.47
CA LYS A 40 -13.58 -4.20 14.66
C LYS A 40 -14.81 -3.33 14.89
N ALA A 41 -14.96 -2.24 14.14
CA ALA A 41 -16.12 -1.36 14.17
C ALA A 41 -16.44 -0.89 12.75
N ALA A 42 -17.73 -0.69 12.45
CA ALA A 42 -18.16 -0.19 11.14
C ALA A 42 -17.79 1.29 10.92
N MET A 43 -17.70 2.07 12.00
CA MET A 43 -17.43 3.52 11.97
C MET A 43 -16.22 3.88 12.84
N ILE A 44 -15.42 4.84 12.38
CA ILE A 44 -14.35 5.51 13.14
C ILE A 44 -14.69 6.99 13.19
N GLY A 45 -15.32 7.44 14.28
CA GLY A 45 -15.92 8.78 14.32
C GLY A 45 -16.97 8.93 13.21
N GLY A 46 -16.74 9.84 12.26
CA GLY A 46 -17.59 10.04 11.09
C GLY A 46 -17.18 9.25 9.83
N PHE A 47 -16.17 8.39 9.90
CA PHE A 47 -15.65 7.64 8.76
C PHE A 47 -16.19 6.21 8.74
N ASP A 48 -16.86 5.82 7.66
CA ASP A 48 -17.25 4.42 7.43
C ASP A 48 -16.03 3.61 6.99
N THR A 49 -15.72 2.54 7.74
CA THR A 49 -14.56 1.68 7.51
C THR A 49 -14.57 0.99 6.15
N GLN A 50 -15.73 0.82 5.50
CA GLN A 50 -15.81 0.29 4.14
C GLN A 50 -15.15 1.24 3.12
N LEU A 51 -15.14 2.55 3.39
CA LEU A 51 -14.52 3.55 2.51
C LEU A 51 -12.99 3.42 2.46
N ALA A 52 -12.36 2.74 3.42
CA ALA A 52 -10.94 2.44 3.33
C ALA A 52 -10.66 1.50 2.15
N TYR A 53 -11.51 0.49 1.93
CA TYR A 53 -11.41 -0.39 0.77
C TYR A 53 -11.60 0.40 -0.53
N GLU A 54 -12.67 1.21 -0.62
CA GLU A 54 -12.97 2.01 -1.80
C GLU A 54 -11.85 3.01 -2.14
N PHE A 55 -11.23 3.62 -1.12
CA PHE A 55 -10.06 4.48 -1.30
C PHE A 55 -8.91 3.74 -1.98
N PHE A 56 -8.53 2.56 -1.46
CA PHE A 56 -7.43 1.79 -2.03
C PHE A 56 -7.78 1.18 -3.38
N GLN A 57 -9.05 0.83 -3.61
CA GLN A 57 -9.52 0.35 -4.90
C GLN A 57 -9.41 1.45 -5.95
N GLY A 58 -9.85 2.66 -5.62
CA GLY A 58 -9.67 3.85 -6.46
C GLY A 58 -8.19 4.14 -6.72
N PHE A 59 -7.35 4.05 -5.69
CA PHE A 59 -5.90 4.24 -5.83
C PHE A 59 -5.27 3.23 -6.80
N VAL A 60 -5.48 1.91 -6.63
CA VAL A 60 -4.85 0.91 -7.51
C VAL A 60 -5.31 1.03 -8.96
N ASN A 61 -6.58 1.38 -9.19
CA ASN A 61 -7.15 1.55 -10.53
C ASN A 61 -6.46 2.67 -11.30
N HIS A 62 -6.17 3.80 -10.64
CA HIS A 62 -5.59 4.98 -11.29
C HIS A 62 -4.06 4.98 -11.27
N ALA A 63 -3.44 4.41 -10.23
CA ALA A 63 -1.99 4.32 -10.15
C ALA A 63 -1.40 3.17 -10.98
N GLY A 64 -2.23 2.18 -11.35
CA GLY A 64 -1.77 0.99 -12.09
C GLY A 64 -0.77 0.18 -11.29
N VAL A 65 -1.10 -0.12 -10.03
CA VAL A 65 -0.22 -0.83 -9.10
C VAL A 65 -0.90 -2.06 -8.50
N THR A 66 -0.10 -3.02 -8.09
CA THR A 66 -0.54 -4.16 -7.29
C THR A 66 -0.26 -3.84 -5.82
N LEU A 67 -1.27 -3.94 -4.96
CA LEU A 67 -1.23 -3.54 -3.57
C LEU A 67 -1.79 -4.65 -2.68
N HIS A 68 -1.00 -5.05 -1.68
CA HIS A 68 -1.40 -5.97 -0.63
C HIS A 68 -1.42 -5.24 0.71
N ILE A 69 -2.50 -5.37 1.47
CA ILE A 69 -2.69 -4.76 2.80
C ILE A 69 -3.19 -5.85 3.75
N ASP A 70 -2.41 -6.18 4.77
CA ASP A 70 -2.76 -7.17 5.79
C ASP A 70 -2.67 -6.54 7.18
N ASN A 71 -3.80 -6.36 7.85
CA ASN A 71 -3.79 -6.07 9.29
C ASN A 71 -3.59 -7.40 10.03
N LEU A 72 -2.38 -7.61 10.54
CA LEU A 72 -1.95 -8.87 11.16
C LEU A 72 -2.57 -9.07 12.54
N ARG A 73 -2.88 -7.97 13.22
CA ARG A 73 -3.57 -7.90 14.52
C ARG A 73 -4.08 -6.48 14.77
N GLY A 74 -5.07 -6.35 15.65
CA GLY A 74 -5.62 -5.08 16.11
C GLY A 74 -7.00 -5.27 16.72
N GLU A 75 -7.33 -4.47 17.74
CA GLU A 75 -8.63 -4.52 18.42
C GLU A 75 -9.38 -3.19 18.31
N ASN A 76 -8.66 -2.08 18.13
CA ASN A 76 -9.23 -0.76 17.89
C ASN A 76 -9.27 -0.43 16.39
N ALA A 77 -10.47 -0.18 15.84
CA ALA A 77 -10.65 0.14 14.43
C ALA A 77 -9.89 1.40 13.97
N HIS A 78 -9.73 2.39 14.84
CA HIS A 78 -8.91 3.57 14.56
C HIS A 78 -7.45 3.16 14.36
N HIS A 79 -6.89 2.35 15.29
CA HIS A 79 -5.51 1.90 15.20
C HIS A 79 -5.28 1.00 13.98
N GLN A 80 -6.25 0.13 13.65
CA GLN A 80 -6.23 -0.66 12.42
C GLN A 80 -6.15 0.25 11.19
N CYS A 81 -7.02 1.26 11.08
CA CYS A 81 -7.05 2.17 9.93
C CYS A 81 -5.75 2.99 9.83
N GLU A 82 -5.30 3.58 10.94
CA GLU A 82 -4.12 4.44 10.93
C GLU A 82 -2.83 3.66 10.60
N THR A 83 -2.70 2.42 11.09
CA THR A 83 -1.56 1.56 10.72
C THR A 83 -1.56 1.19 9.24
N VAL A 84 -2.73 0.96 8.63
CA VAL A 84 -2.87 0.74 7.18
C VAL A 84 -2.31 1.93 6.41
N PHE A 85 -2.75 3.15 6.70
CA PHE A 85 -2.29 4.34 5.99
C PHE A 85 -0.81 4.64 6.24
N LYS A 86 -0.31 4.47 7.47
CA LYS A 86 1.12 4.66 7.78
C LYS A 86 2.01 3.62 7.07
N ALA A 87 1.61 2.35 7.07
CA ALA A 87 2.34 1.30 6.37
C ALA A 87 2.31 1.53 4.86
N PHE A 88 1.16 1.89 4.31
CA PHE A 88 1.02 2.27 2.91
C PHE A 88 1.95 3.43 2.52
N ALA A 89 1.97 4.52 3.28
CA ALA A 89 2.83 5.67 2.99
C ALA A 89 4.33 5.29 2.98
N ARG A 90 4.77 4.45 3.92
CA ARG A 90 6.16 3.98 3.98
C ARG A 90 6.51 3.03 2.82
N ALA A 91 5.64 2.08 2.51
CA ALA A 91 5.82 1.18 1.38
C ALA A 91 5.84 1.95 0.05
N LEU A 92 4.95 2.92 -0.11
CA LEU A 92 4.88 3.81 -1.26
C LEU A 92 6.17 4.61 -1.43
N ARG A 93 6.67 5.24 -0.35
CA ARG A 93 7.95 5.97 -0.35
C ARG A 93 9.10 5.07 -0.79
N MET A 94 9.18 3.85 -0.25
CA MET A 94 10.21 2.88 -0.62
C MET A 94 10.15 2.54 -2.10
N ALA A 95 8.97 2.20 -2.61
CA ALA A 95 8.79 1.80 -4.02
C ALA A 95 9.13 2.90 -5.02
N LEU A 96 8.88 4.16 -4.65
CA LEU A 96 9.17 5.34 -5.45
C LEU A 96 10.58 5.91 -5.24
N THR A 97 11.38 5.33 -4.33
CA THR A 97 12.75 5.78 -4.12
C THR A 97 13.58 5.49 -5.37
N PRO A 98 14.37 6.46 -5.87
CA PRO A 98 15.34 6.19 -6.93
C PRO A 98 16.30 5.07 -6.51
N ASP A 99 16.52 4.09 -7.38
CA ASP A 99 17.53 3.06 -7.23
C ASP A 99 18.80 3.44 -8.02
N PRO A 100 19.91 3.82 -7.35
CA PRO A 100 21.15 4.18 -8.02
C PRO A 100 21.72 3.06 -8.90
N ARG A 101 21.38 1.79 -8.62
CA ARG A 101 21.86 0.62 -9.39
C ARG A 101 21.04 0.35 -10.65
N SER A 102 19.89 0.99 -10.78
CA SER A 102 18.97 0.84 -11.92
C SER A 102 18.60 2.18 -12.54
N ALA A 103 19.41 3.22 -12.34
CA ALA A 103 19.17 4.55 -12.85
C ALA A 103 18.85 4.55 -14.35
N GLY A 104 17.74 5.20 -14.73
CA GLY A 104 17.26 5.29 -16.11
C GLY A 104 16.73 3.98 -16.72
N GLN A 105 16.77 2.86 -16.00
CA GLN A 105 16.28 1.58 -16.49
C GLN A 105 14.85 1.31 -16.01
N ILE A 106 14.03 0.72 -16.86
CA ILE A 106 12.72 0.20 -16.46
C ILE A 106 12.94 -1.09 -15.65
N PRO A 107 12.50 -1.16 -14.38
CA PRO A 107 12.71 -2.33 -13.51
C PRO A 107 11.76 -3.48 -13.88
N SER A 108 11.86 -4.00 -15.10
CA SER A 108 11.00 -5.06 -15.66
C SER A 108 11.76 -5.90 -16.68
N THR A 109 11.69 -7.23 -16.56
CA THR A 109 12.27 -8.15 -17.55
C THR A 109 11.59 -8.08 -18.92
N LYS A 110 10.40 -7.47 -19.00
CA LYS A 110 9.65 -7.25 -20.25
C LYS A 110 10.00 -5.93 -20.94
N GLY A 111 10.84 -5.09 -20.32
CA GLY A 111 11.23 -3.78 -20.85
C GLY A 111 10.15 -2.69 -20.79
N ALA A 112 8.97 -2.98 -20.22
CA ALA A 112 7.85 -2.04 -20.09
C ALA A 112 7.09 -2.24 -18.76
N LEU A 113 6.44 -1.16 -18.29
CA LEU A 113 5.59 -1.06 -17.09
C LEU A 113 4.50 0.01 -17.24
#